data_AF-A0A941ZGS9-F1
#
_entry.id   AF-A0A941ZGS9-F1
#
_cell.length_a   1.000
_cell.length_b   1.000
_cell.length_c   1.000
_cell.angle_alpha   90.00
_cell.angle_beta   90.00
_cell.angle_gamma   90.00
#
_symmetry.space_group_name_H-M   'P 1'
#
loop_
_entity.id
_entity.type
_entity.pdbx_description
1 polymer ?
#
loop_
_entity_poly.entity_id
_entity_poly.type
_entity_poly.pdbx_seq_one_letter_code
_entity_poly.pdbx_strand_id
1 'polypeptide(L)'
;MREVVGRQSMDKVLYESRTEIADDVRGRMQENLDRYGTGILVLQVAIQNAQPPEQVQAAFDDAVKATQDRERLINEGQAYANDVIPKARGTAARLMQEAEGHRARVVQTAEGDAARFRQVATEYARAPQVTRERLYLDTMQQIFANTSKVLVDSKSSSPLLYLPFDKLLQHSAGDAATVRPSTALPAEPAP
;
A
#
# COMPACT_ATOMS: atom_id res chain seq x y z
N MET A 1 5.04 -26.71 49.35
CA MET A 1 4.20 -25.90 48.44
C MET A 1 4.00 -24.47 48.96
N ARG A 2 3.33 -24.25 50.11
CA ARG A 2 3.04 -22.91 50.66
C ARG A 2 4.27 -21.99 50.76
N GLU A 3 5.40 -22.52 51.22
CA GLU A 3 6.63 -21.75 51.40
C GLU A 3 7.28 -21.30 50.08
N VAL A 4 7.20 -22.12 49.03
CA VAL A 4 7.78 -21.81 47.71
C VAL A 4 6.92 -20.80 46.97
N VAL A 5 5.59 -20.99 47.01
CA VAL A 5 4.63 -20.08 46.37
C VAL A 5 4.62 -18.71 47.05
N GLY A 6 4.80 -18.64 48.37
CA GLY A 6 4.83 -17.37 49.11
C GLY A 6 6.09 -16.51 48.91
N ARG A 7 7.14 -17.03 48.27
CA ARG A 7 8.38 -16.29 47.96
C ARG A 7 8.44 -15.77 46.52
N GLN A 8 7.48 -16.13 45.68
CA GLN A 8 7.40 -15.73 44.27
C GLN A 8 6.35 -14.64 44.06
N SER A 9 6.52 -13.79 43.05
CA SER A 9 5.51 -12.79 42.68
C SER A 9 4.29 -13.47 42.06
N MET A 10 3.11 -12.89 42.31
CA MET A 10 1.82 -13.45 41.88
C MET A 10 1.79 -13.71 40.36
N ASP A 11 2.23 -12.74 39.56
CA ASP A 11 2.24 -12.86 38.09
C ASP A 11 3.13 -14.01 37.60
N LYS A 12 4.25 -14.28 38.29
CA LYS A 12 5.19 -15.35 37.94
C LYS A 12 4.58 -16.75 38.17
N VAL A 13 3.73 -16.87 39.19
CA VAL A 13 3.02 -18.11 39.55
C VAL A 13 1.86 -18.37 38.58
N LEU A 14 1.19 -17.31 38.12
CA LEU A 14 0.01 -17.43 37.27
C LEU A 14 0.38 -17.63 35.78
N TYR A 15 1.38 -16.88 35.27
CA TYR A 15 1.62 -16.73 33.82
C TYR A 15 2.94 -17.32 33.30
N GLU A 16 4.06 -17.25 34.03
CA GLU A 16 5.38 -17.50 33.43
C GLU A 16 6.11 -18.78 33.88
N SER A 17 5.99 -19.21 35.14
CA SER A 17 6.97 -20.16 35.72
C SER A 17 6.36 -21.37 36.45
N ARG A 18 5.26 -21.92 35.93
CA ARG A 18 4.62 -23.11 36.53
C ARG A 18 5.56 -24.31 36.60
N THR A 19 6.41 -24.50 35.60
CA THR A 19 7.37 -25.61 35.54
C THR A 19 8.52 -25.40 36.53
N GLU A 20 9.11 -24.20 36.58
CA GLU A 20 10.19 -23.87 37.54
C GLU A 20 9.71 -24.01 38.99
N ILE A 21 8.50 -23.54 39.29
CA ILE A 21 7.91 -23.66 40.64
C ILE A 21 7.63 -25.13 40.97
N ALA A 22 7.16 -25.93 40.01
CA ALA A 22 6.94 -27.36 40.21
C ALA A 22 8.25 -28.10 40.52
N ASP A 23 9.34 -27.74 39.86
CA ASP A 23 10.67 -28.31 40.08
C ASP A 23 11.25 -27.92 41.45
N ASP A 24 11.13 -26.66 41.85
CA ASP A 24 11.54 -26.19 43.18
C ASP A 24 10.71 -26.85 44.30
N VAL A 25 9.41 -27.00 44.09
CA VAL A 25 8.53 -27.70 45.05
C VAL A 25 8.90 -29.17 45.13
N ARG A 26 9.18 -29.84 44.01
CA ARG A 26 9.63 -31.23 43.97
C ARG A 26 10.92 -31.42 44.77
N GLY A 27 11.92 -30.56 44.54
CA GLY A 27 13.21 -30.63 45.24
C GLY A 27 13.06 -30.52 46.76
N ARG A 28 12.31 -29.52 47.23
CA ARG A 28 12.05 -29.35 48.67
C ARG A 28 11.17 -30.44 49.29
N MET A 29 10.26 -31.02 48.51
CA MET A 29 9.40 -32.10 48.98
C MET A 29 10.21 -33.39 49.15
N GLN A 30 11.10 -33.68 48.21
CA GLN A 30 12.04 -34.81 48.30
C GLN A 30 12.98 -34.65 49.51
N GLU A 31 13.60 -33.47 49.70
CA GLU A 31 14.48 -33.20 50.84
C GLU A 31 13.79 -33.44 52.20
N ASN A 32 12.52 -33.04 52.33
CA ASN A 32 11.75 -33.29 53.55
C ASN A 32 11.39 -34.77 53.74
N LEU A 33 11.04 -35.49 52.66
CA LEU A 33 10.69 -36.92 52.72
C LEU A 33 11.90 -37.81 53.03
N ASP A 34 13.08 -37.44 52.52
CA ASP A 34 14.36 -38.08 52.81
C ASP A 34 14.75 -37.86 54.28
N ARG A 35 14.54 -36.64 54.80
CA ARG A 35 14.77 -36.30 56.21
C ARG A 35 13.87 -37.07 57.17
N TYR A 36 12.65 -37.42 56.74
CA TYR A 36 11.73 -38.27 57.50
C TYR A 36 11.96 -39.78 57.27
N GLY A 37 12.91 -40.18 56.42
CA GLY A 37 13.26 -41.59 56.20
C GLY A 37 12.14 -42.43 55.58
N THR A 38 11.23 -41.80 54.83
CA THR A 38 9.97 -42.43 54.37
C THR A 38 10.13 -43.39 53.19
N GLY A 39 11.24 -43.35 52.47
CA GLY A 39 11.50 -44.20 51.29
C GLY A 39 10.63 -43.88 50.06
N ILE A 40 9.95 -42.72 50.04
CA ILE A 40 9.06 -42.29 48.96
C ILE A 40 9.83 -41.40 47.96
N LEU A 41 9.71 -41.70 46.67
CA LEU A 41 10.28 -40.90 45.58
C LEU A 41 9.20 -40.06 44.89
N VAL A 42 9.40 -38.74 44.82
CA VAL A 42 8.49 -37.82 44.12
C VAL A 42 8.90 -37.68 42.66
N LEU A 43 8.11 -38.25 41.74
CA LEU A 43 8.39 -38.21 40.30
C LEU A 43 8.07 -36.85 39.67
N GLN A 44 6.87 -36.30 39.94
CA GLN A 44 6.43 -35.04 39.36
C GLN A 44 5.40 -34.37 40.27
N VAL A 45 5.44 -33.03 40.35
CA VAL A 45 4.45 -32.21 41.04
C VAL A 45 3.65 -31.44 40.00
N ALA A 46 2.34 -31.69 39.92
CA ALA A 46 1.43 -30.93 39.07
C ALA A 46 0.74 -29.83 39.90
N ILE A 47 0.93 -28.57 39.52
CA ILE A 47 0.20 -27.44 40.12
C ILE A 47 -1.18 -27.39 39.47
N GLN A 48 -2.22 -27.78 40.22
CA GLN A 48 -3.60 -27.67 39.74
C GLN A 48 -4.08 -26.21 39.84
N ASN A 49 -4.72 -25.74 38.77
CA ASN A 49 -5.29 -24.41 38.52
C ASN A 49 -5.15 -23.38 39.67
N ALA A 50 -4.17 -22.49 39.55
CA ALA A 50 -4.10 -21.28 40.37
C ALA A 50 -5.12 -20.26 39.85
N GLN A 51 -6.25 -20.13 40.55
CA GLN A 51 -7.25 -19.09 40.28
C GLN A 51 -7.25 -18.02 41.39
N PRO A 52 -7.43 -16.74 41.05
CA PRO A 52 -7.66 -15.69 42.03
C PRO A 52 -8.94 -15.98 42.85
N PRO A 53 -8.98 -15.61 44.13
CA PRO A 53 -10.20 -15.74 44.93
C PRO A 53 -11.31 -14.84 44.39
N GLU A 54 -12.57 -15.28 44.49
CA GLU A 54 -13.75 -14.59 43.90
C GLU A 54 -13.86 -13.12 44.31
N GLN A 55 -13.40 -12.77 45.51
CA GLN A 55 -13.46 -11.40 46.04
C GLN A 55 -12.63 -10.39 45.24
N VAL A 56 -11.62 -10.83 44.47
CA VAL A 56 -10.72 -9.95 43.71
C VAL A 56 -10.76 -10.18 42.20
N GLN A 57 -11.47 -11.21 41.72
CA GLN A 57 -11.54 -11.56 40.29
C GLN A 57 -11.94 -10.36 39.43
N ALA A 58 -12.97 -9.62 39.82
CA ALA A 58 -13.45 -8.47 39.06
C ALA A 58 -12.37 -7.37 38.87
N ALA A 59 -11.53 -7.12 39.87
CA ALA A 59 -10.46 -6.13 39.78
C ALA A 59 -9.28 -6.64 38.92
N PHE A 60 -9.02 -7.95 38.95
CA PHE A 60 -8.01 -8.57 38.08
C PHE A 60 -8.45 -8.56 36.62
N ASP A 61 -9.69 -8.93 36.35
CA ASP A 61 -10.25 -8.93 35.00
C ASP A 61 -10.23 -7.52 34.40
N ASP A 62 -10.53 -6.50 35.20
CA ASP A 62 -10.45 -5.10 34.78
C ASP A 62 -9.00 -4.67 34.48
N ALA A 63 -8.04 -5.04 35.33
CA ALA A 63 -6.63 -4.73 35.10
C ALA A 63 -6.06 -5.41 33.84
N VAL A 64 -6.44 -6.67 33.59
CA VAL A 64 -6.06 -7.40 32.38
C VAL A 64 -6.69 -6.75 31.15
N LYS A 65 -7.98 -6.42 31.22
CA LYS A 65 -8.68 -5.75 30.12
C LYS A 65 -8.05 -4.39 29.79
N ALA A 66 -7.75 -3.57 30.80
CA ALA A 66 -7.09 -2.29 30.63
C ALA A 66 -5.69 -2.43 30.00
N THR A 67 -4.93 -3.47 30.38
CA THR A 67 -3.61 -3.76 29.80
C THR A 67 -3.73 -4.16 28.33
N GLN A 68 -4.68 -5.03 28.01
CA GLN A 68 -4.95 -5.44 26.62
C GLN A 68 -5.42 -4.27 25.76
N ASP A 69 -6.30 -3.42 26.28
CA ASP A 69 -6.77 -2.22 25.59
C ASP A 69 -5.62 -1.24 25.34
N ARG A 70 -4.75 -1.02 26.33
CA ARG A 70 -3.54 -0.19 26.16
C ARG A 70 -2.66 -0.74 25.03
N GLU A 71 -2.38 -2.03 25.03
CA GLU A 71 -1.50 -2.65 24.05
C GLU A 71 -2.11 -2.63 22.65
N ARG A 72 -3.42 -2.86 22.55
CA ARG A 72 -4.19 -2.68 21.32
C ARG A 72 -4.09 -1.25 20.79
N LEU A 73 -4.31 -0.23 21.63
CA LEU A 73 -4.21 1.18 21.21
C LEU A 73 -2.80 1.56 20.76
N ILE A 74 -1.76 1.05 21.43
CA ILE A 74 -0.37 1.26 21.01
C ILE A 74 -0.13 0.63 19.64
N ASN A 75 -0.57 -0.61 19.43
CA ASN A 75 -0.41 -1.32 18.16
C ASN A 75 -1.19 -0.64 17.02
N GLU A 76 -2.41 -0.18 17.27
CA GLU A 76 -3.22 0.58 16.32
C GLU A 76 -2.54 1.91 15.95
N GLY A 77 -2.00 2.63 16.95
CA GLY A 77 -1.26 3.88 16.71
C GLY A 77 0.03 3.67 15.92
N GLN A 78 0.79 2.61 16.22
CA GLN A 78 1.97 2.24 15.46
C GLN A 78 1.62 1.83 14.03
N ALA A 79 0.57 1.03 13.83
CA ALA A 79 0.08 0.66 12.52
C ALA A 79 -0.34 1.89 11.70
N TYR A 80 -1.05 2.84 12.32
CA TYR A 80 -1.44 4.09 11.67
C TYR A 80 -0.22 4.93 11.26
N ALA A 81 0.77 5.10 12.14
CA ALA A 81 1.99 5.82 11.81
C ALA A 81 2.78 5.13 10.68
N ASN A 82 2.88 3.80 10.74
CA ASN A 82 3.55 2.98 9.73
C ASN A 82 2.80 2.98 8.39
N ASP A 83 1.51 3.30 8.35
CA ASP A 83 0.75 3.44 7.11
C ASP A 83 0.85 4.86 6.54
N VAL A 84 0.62 5.88 7.36
CA VAL A 84 0.52 7.27 6.93
C VAL A 84 1.88 7.85 6.52
N ILE A 85 2.94 7.60 7.29
CA ILE A 85 4.26 8.21 7.03
C ILE A 85 4.83 7.73 5.69
N PRO A 86 4.86 6.42 5.37
CA PRO A 86 5.36 5.96 4.08
C PRO A 86 4.47 6.39 2.91
N LYS A 87 3.14 6.39 3.08
CA LYS A 87 2.22 6.89 2.04
C LYS A 87 2.49 8.36 1.73
N ALA A 88 2.60 9.21 2.75
CA ALA A 88 2.89 10.63 2.57
C ALA A 88 4.27 10.89 1.94
N ARG A 89 5.29 10.10 2.33
CA ARG A 89 6.62 10.17 1.70
C ARG A 89 6.58 9.73 0.24
N GLY A 90 5.84 8.66 -0.06
CA GLY A 90 5.67 8.16 -1.43
C GLY A 90 4.94 9.16 -2.33
N THR A 91 3.87 9.79 -1.84
CA THR A 91 3.16 10.83 -2.61
C THR A 91 4.03 12.06 -2.83
N ALA A 92 4.80 12.49 -1.83
CA ALA A 92 5.75 13.58 -1.97
C ALA A 92 6.85 13.26 -3.01
N ALA A 93 7.45 12.07 -2.93
CA ALA A 93 8.46 11.63 -3.88
C ALA A 93 7.92 11.55 -5.31
N ARG A 94 6.71 10.99 -5.50
CA ARG A 94 6.03 10.97 -6.80
C ARG A 94 5.82 12.37 -7.36
N LEU A 95 5.31 13.31 -6.54
CA LEU A 95 5.08 14.68 -6.96
C LEU A 95 6.38 15.39 -7.38
N MET A 96 7.47 15.17 -6.63
CA MET A 96 8.78 15.73 -7.01
C MET A 96 9.28 15.14 -8.33
N GLN A 97 9.19 13.82 -8.52
CA GLN A 97 9.60 13.18 -9.77
C GLN A 97 8.75 13.61 -10.97
N GLU A 98 7.44 13.80 -10.77
CA GLU A 98 6.54 14.34 -11.80
C GLU A 98 6.93 15.79 -12.16
N ALA A 99 7.24 16.62 -11.17
CA ALA A 99 7.69 18.00 -11.40
C ALA A 99 9.04 18.06 -12.12
N GLU A 100 10.00 17.21 -11.72
CA GLU A 100 11.30 17.07 -12.39
C GLU A 100 11.15 16.56 -13.82
N GLY A 101 10.33 15.53 -14.03
CA GLY A 101 10.03 15.00 -15.35
C GLY A 101 9.34 16.03 -16.25
N HIS A 102 8.41 16.82 -15.70
CA HIS A 102 7.76 17.91 -16.43
C HIS A 102 8.77 19.01 -16.80
N ARG A 103 9.61 19.44 -15.85
CA ARG A 103 10.68 20.41 -16.10
C ARG A 103 11.63 19.92 -17.19
N ALA A 104 12.10 18.68 -17.08
CA ALA A 104 12.98 18.08 -18.07
C ALA A 104 12.32 18.02 -19.45
N ARG A 105 11.05 17.62 -19.53
CA ARG A 105 10.28 17.63 -20.78
C ARG A 105 10.23 19.03 -21.40
N VAL A 106 9.88 20.05 -20.62
CA VAL A 106 9.78 21.43 -21.13
C VAL A 106 11.13 21.93 -21.65
N VAL A 107 12.21 21.70 -20.90
CA VAL A 107 13.56 22.10 -21.30
C VAL A 107 14.00 21.38 -22.57
N GLN A 108 13.83 20.06 -22.62
CA GLN A 108 14.25 19.25 -23.77
C GLN A 108 13.42 19.54 -25.03
N THR A 109 12.11 19.77 -24.89
CA THR A 109 11.29 20.21 -26.02
C THR A 109 11.75 21.57 -26.51
N ALA A 110 12.01 22.54 -25.62
CA ALA A 110 12.49 23.86 -26.01
C ALA A 110 13.87 23.81 -26.68
N GLU A 111 14.80 22.98 -26.17
CA GLU A 111 16.12 22.77 -26.77
C GLU A 111 16.01 22.11 -28.15
N GLY A 112 15.14 21.10 -28.29
CA GLY A 112 14.86 20.42 -29.56
C GLY A 112 14.25 21.37 -30.61
N ASP A 113 13.28 22.18 -30.21
CA ASP A 113 12.65 23.17 -31.08
C ASP A 113 13.65 24.25 -31.49
N ALA A 114 14.48 24.73 -30.57
CA ALA A 114 15.54 25.68 -30.88
C ALA A 114 16.59 25.08 -31.84
N ALA A 115 16.97 23.82 -31.64
CA ALA A 115 17.90 23.12 -32.53
C ALA A 115 17.29 22.95 -33.93
N ARG A 116 16.03 22.52 -34.04
CA ARG A 116 15.29 22.43 -35.29
C ARG A 116 15.23 23.79 -35.99
N PHE A 117 14.90 24.85 -35.26
CA PHE A 117 14.82 26.20 -35.81
C PHE A 117 16.17 26.67 -36.36
N ARG A 118 17.28 26.45 -35.63
CA ARG A 118 18.62 26.82 -36.10
C ARG A 118 19.00 26.10 -37.41
N GLN A 119 18.66 24.81 -37.53
CA GLN A 119 18.90 24.04 -38.76
C GLN A 119 18.11 24.63 -39.93
N VAL A 120 16.82 24.88 -39.75
CA VAL A 120 15.97 25.48 -40.79
C VAL A 120 16.44 26.89 -41.16
N ALA A 121 16.79 27.71 -40.18
CA ALA A 121 17.30 29.07 -40.42
C ALA A 121 18.61 29.07 -41.24
N THR A 122 19.50 28.10 -40.98
CA THR A 122 20.75 27.94 -41.72
C THR A 122 20.49 27.59 -43.19
N GLU A 123 19.57 26.66 -43.45
CA GLU A 123 19.20 26.30 -44.83
C GLU A 123 18.38 27.40 -45.53
N TYR A 124 17.53 28.11 -44.79
CA TYR A 124 16.79 29.26 -45.30
C TYR A 124 17.73 30.37 -45.78
N ALA A 125 18.81 30.63 -45.04
CA ALA A 125 19.83 31.61 -45.42
C ALA A 125 20.56 31.22 -46.71
N ARG A 126 20.70 29.91 -47.01
CA ARG A 126 21.31 29.41 -48.25
C ARG A 126 20.35 29.48 -49.43
N ALA A 127 19.09 29.09 -49.25
CA ALA A 127 18.10 29.01 -50.32
C ALA A 127 16.68 29.37 -49.85
N PRO A 128 16.30 30.66 -49.86
CA PRO A 128 15.07 31.13 -49.21
C PRO A 128 13.77 30.77 -49.96
N GLN A 129 13.79 30.68 -51.29
CA GLN A 129 12.58 30.38 -52.09
C GLN A 129 12.15 28.92 -51.91
N VAL A 130 13.05 27.97 -52.18
CA VAL A 130 12.77 26.52 -52.07
C VAL A 130 12.41 26.09 -50.65
N THR A 131 13.04 26.69 -49.63
CA THR A 131 12.76 26.37 -48.22
C THR A 131 11.35 26.82 -47.83
N ARG A 132 10.90 27.98 -48.32
CA ARG A 132 9.55 28.49 -48.04
C ARG A 132 8.47 27.65 -48.71
N GLU A 133 8.67 27.31 -49.98
CA GLU A 133 7.75 26.45 -50.73
C GLU A 133 7.64 25.06 -50.09
N ARG A 134 8.76 24.47 -49.67
CA ARG A 134 8.76 23.19 -48.95
C ARG A 134 7.98 23.26 -47.64
N LEU A 135 8.22 24.29 -46.81
CA LEU A 135 7.51 24.47 -45.55
C LEU A 135 5.99 24.60 -45.77
N TYR A 136 5.58 25.31 -46.82
CA TYR A 136 4.17 25.45 -47.20
C TYR A 136 3.55 24.12 -47.64
N LEU A 137 4.23 23.37 -48.51
CA LEU A 137 3.75 22.08 -48.97
C LEU A 137 3.68 21.05 -47.82
N ASP A 138 4.69 21.00 -46.94
CA ASP A 138 4.72 20.11 -45.78
C ASP A 138 3.58 20.43 -44.81
N THR A 139 3.36 21.71 -44.50
CA THR A 139 2.26 22.14 -43.61
C THR A 139 0.88 21.86 -44.22
N MET A 140 0.70 22.16 -45.51
CA MET A 140 -0.53 21.82 -46.23
C MET A 140 -0.76 20.31 -46.27
N GLN A 141 0.27 19.51 -46.53
CA GLN A 141 0.18 18.06 -46.50
C GLN A 141 -0.25 17.56 -45.12
N GLN A 142 0.31 18.11 -44.03
CA GLN A 142 -0.04 17.73 -42.67
C GLN A 142 -1.49 18.11 -42.31
N ILE A 143 -1.94 19.28 -42.73
CA ILE A 143 -3.33 19.74 -42.57
C ILE A 143 -4.29 18.85 -43.37
N PHE A 144 -3.98 18.57 -44.64
CA PHE A 144 -4.81 17.72 -45.48
C PHE A 144 -4.81 16.25 -45.03
N ALA A 145 -3.73 15.74 -44.44
CA ALA A 145 -3.67 14.40 -43.85
C ALA A 145 -4.57 14.27 -42.61
N ASN A 146 -4.64 15.31 -41.79
CA ASN A 146 -5.47 15.34 -40.58
C ASN A 146 -6.90 15.85 -40.83
N THR A 147 -7.24 16.24 -42.06
CA THR A 147 -8.58 16.71 -42.43
C THR A 147 -9.42 15.56 -42.97
N SER A 148 -10.65 15.46 -42.46
CA SER A 148 -11.65 14.52 -42.96
C SER A 148 -12.29 15.06 -44.24
N LYS A 149 -11.90 14.54 -45.40
CA LYS A 149 -12.52 14.87 -46.69
C LYS A 149 -13.92 14.24 -46.78
N VAL A 150 -14.96 15.06 -46.88
CA VAL A 150 -16.34 14.63 -47.14
C VAL A 150 -16.73 15.09 -48.54
N LEU A 151 -17.05 14.15 -49.43
CA LEU A 151 -17.52 14.41 -50.79
C LEU A 151 -19.05 14.33 -50.81
N VAL A 152 -19.72 15.41 -51.21
CA VAL A 152 -21.18 15.47 -51.33
C VAL A 152 -21.52 15.53 -52.83
N ASP A 153 -22.20 14.51 -53.36
CA ASP A 153 -22.69 14.49 -54.74
C ASP A 153 -24.05 15.19 -54.80
N SER A 154 -24.11 16.39 -55.38
CA SER A 154 -25.29 17.26 -55.41
C SER A 154 -26.17 17.04 -56.64
N LYS A 155 -26.39 15.79 -57.05
CA LYS A 155 -27.33 15.47 -58.14
C LYS A 155 -28.79 15.32 -57.71
N SER A 156 -29.09 15.43 -56.42
CA SER A 156 -30.48 15.47 -55.94
C SER A 156 -30.63 16.50 -54.83
N SER A 157 -31.54 17.45 -55.06
CA SER A 157 -31.76 18.69 -54.33
C SER A 157 -32.40 18.50 -52.95
N SER A 158 -31.69 17.87 -52.01
CA SER A 158 -32.14 17.81 -50.61
C SER A 158 -30.97 18.06 -49.65
N PRO A 159 -31.01 19.12 -48.82
CA PRO A 159 -29.92 19.45 -47.90
C PRO A 159 -29.98 18.51 -46.69
N LEU A 160 -29.38 17.33 -46.80
CA LEU A 160 -29.16 16.48 -45.63
C LEU A 160 -27.97 17.03 -44.86
N LEU A 161 -28.27 17.63 -43.70
CA LEU A 161 -27.28 18.06 -42.70
C LEU A 161 -26.56 16.82 -42.16
N TYR A 162 -25.43 16.46 -42.77
CA TYR A 162 -24.59 15.35 -42.34
C TYR A 162 -23.76 15.78 -41.13
N LEU A 163 -24.29 15.52 -39.94
CA LEU A 163 -23.53 15.58 -38.68
C LEU A 163 -22.76 14.26 -38.54
N PRO A 164 -21.42 14.29 -38.46
CA PRO A 164 -20.60 13.07 -38.38
C PRO A 164 -20.66 12.49 -36.95
N PHE A 165 -21.80 11.92 -36.57
CA PHE A 165 -22.00 11.29 -35.27
C PHE A 165 -21.01 10.13 -35.03
N ASP A 166 -20.68 9.36 -36.07
CA ASP A 166 -19.73 8.25 -35.96
C ASP A 166 -18.32 8.69 -35.50
N LYS A 167 -17.85 9.86 -35.94
CA LYS A 167 -16.50 10.33 -35.54
C LYS A 167 -16.46 10.85 -34.10
N LEU A 168 -17.58 11.37 -33.58
CA LEU A 168 -17.71 11.76 -32.18
C LEU A 168 -17.73 10.54 -31.26
N LEU A 169 -18.42 9.45 -31.66
CA LEU A 169 -18.43 8.21 -30.90
C LEU A 169 -17.04 7.56 -30.85
N GLN A 170 -16.29 7.54 -31.97
CA GLN A 170 -14.94 6.96 -31.99
C GLN A 170 -13.94 7.71 -31.10
N HIS A 171 -14.01 9.05 -31.03
CA HIS A 171 -13.14 9.84 -30.13
C HIS A 171 -13.51 9.64 -28.65
N SER A 172 -14.81 9.43 -28.35
CA SER A 172 -15.26 9.14 -26.97
C SER A 172 -14.91 7.72 -26.50
N ALA A 173 -14.85 6.74 -27.43
CA ALA A 173 -14.49 5.36 -27.10
C ALA A 173 -12.97 5.18 -26.85
N GLY A 174 -12.12 6.03 -27.46
CA GLY A 174 -10.67 6.02 -27.24
C GLY A 174 -10.25 6.46 -25.84
N ASP A 175 -11.00 7.37 -25.22
CA ASP A 175 -10.71 7.92 -23.89
C ASP A 175 -11.14 6.96 -22.75
N ALA A 176 -12.16 6.12 -23.00
CA ALA A 176 -12.66 5.13 -22.05
C ALA A 176 -11.74 3.88 -21.91
N ALA A 177 -10.82 3.63 -22.85
CA ALA A 177 -9.94 2.46 -22.82
C ALA A 177 -8.74 2.60 -21.86
N THR A 178 -8.44 3.83 -21.39
CA THR A 178 -7.26 4.10 -20.54
C THR A 178 -7.54 4.03 -19.04
N VAL A 179 -8.81 3.90 -18.63
CA VAL A 179 -9.19 3.76 -17.21
C VAL A 179 -9.75 2.36 -16.96
N ARG A 180 -8.88 1.36 -16.92
CA ARG A 180 -9.18 0.08 -16.24
C ARG A 180 -8.72 0.16 -14.79
N PRO A 181 -9.60 0.15 -13.78
CA PRO A 181 -9.18 -0.13 -12.43
C PRO A 181 -8.79 -1.61 -12.33
N SER A 182 -7.56 -1.85 -11.90
CA SER A 182 -7.11 -3.16 -11.42
C SER A 182 -7.77 -3.45 -10.08
N THR A 183 -8.87 -4.20 -10.07
CA THR A 183 -9.36 -4.88 -8.87
C THR A 183 -9.02 -6.36 -8.97
N ALA A 184 -7.98 -6.73 -8.22
CA ALA A 184 -7.60 -8.11 -7.95
C ALA A 184 -8.68 -8.82 -7.12
N LEU A 185 -8.87 -10.11 -7.41
CA LEU A 185 -9.67 -11.04 -6.62
C LEU A 185 -9.13 -11.18 -5.18
N PRO A 186 -10.01 -11.58 -4.24
CA PRO A 186 -9.68 -12.66 -3.34
C PRO A 186 -10.62 -13.86 -3.52
N ALA A 187 -10.02 -15.03 -3.55
CA ALA A 187 -10.68 -16.34 -3.46
C ALA A 187 -10.98 -16.67 -1.99
N GLU A 188 -12.12 -17.33 -1.73
CA GLU A 188 -12.32 -18.18 -0.54
C GLU A 188 -13.43 -19.23 -0.81
N PRO A 189 -13.48 -20.34 -0.05
CA PRO A 189 -13.77 -21.67 -0.54
C PRO A 189 -15.18 -22.16 -0.18
N ALA A 190 -15.53 -23.31 -0.77
CA ALA A 190 -16.80 -24.01 -0.59
C ALA A 190 -17.04 -24.51 0.85
N PRO A 191 -18.32 -24.70 1.24
CA PRO A 191 -18.68 -25.52 2.40
C PRO A 191 -18.49 -27.03 2.15
#